data_AF-A0A6N4XEW7-F1
#
_entry.id   AF-A0A6N4XEW7-F1
#
_cell.length_a   1.000
_cell.length_b   1.000
_cell.length_c   1.000
_cell.angle_alpha   90.00
_cell.angle_beta   90.00
_cell.angle_gamma   90.00
#
_symmetry.space_group_name_H-M   'P 1'
#
loop_
_entity.id
_entity.type
_entity.pdbx_description
1 polymer ?
#
loop_
_entity_poly.entity_id
_entity_poly.type
_entity_poly.pdbx_seq_one_letter_code
_entity_poly.pdbx_strand_id
1 'polypeptide(L)'
;MENQVYNWFVKKGNIIIQKNEDCVSLQLDYENGDCCLLTNADTDKIIGILISISKQIWESPSYKKTPYTNPLYKISGNEYYWEIENSKLILQYNEVEEGVEVKCIGNNMLNIELNYVVEIIQVMEHLSN
;
A
#
# COMPACT_ATOMS: atom_id res chain seq x y z
N MET A 1 0.62 -2.62 -22.79
CA MET A 1 1.39 -1.65 -21.98
C MET A 1 2.42 -2.44 -21.21
N GLU A 2 3.67 -2.00 -21.20
CA GLU A 2 4.72 -2.64 -20.38
C GLU A 2 4.35 -2.53 -18.90
N ASN A 3 4.63 -3.58 -18.12
CA ASN A 3 4.47 -3.56 -16.68
C ASN A 3 5.49 -2.60 -16.08
N GLN A 4 5.07 -1.35 -15.87
CA GLN A 4 5.90 -0.34 -15.23
C GLN A 4 6.15 -0.72 -13.77
N VAL A 5 7.44 -0.77 -13.40
CA VAL A 5 7.89 -0.97 -12.02
C VAL A 5 8.25 0.38 -11.45
N TYR A 6 7.60 0.76 -10.35
CA TYR A 6 7.90 1.97 -9.59
C TYR A 6 8.78 1.59 -8.41
N ASN A 7 9.97 2.17 -8.33
CA ASN A 7 10.89 1.98 -7.22
C ASN A 7 11.06 3.33 -6.51
N TRP A 8 10.57 3.45 -5.28
CA TRP A 8 10.47 4.72 -4.56
C TRP A 8 11.20 4.66 -3.22
N PHE A 9 12.33 5.37 -3.15
CA PHE A 9 13.07 5.60 -1.92
C PHE A 9 12.34 6.62 -1.05
N VAL A 10 11.97 6.21 0.15
CA VAL A 10 11.25 7.03 1.13
C VAL A 10 12.21 7.52 2.22
N LYS A 11 11.71 8.26 3.22
CA LYS A 11 12.53 8.75 4.34
C LYS A 11 13.32 7.64 5.04
N LYS A 12 12.74 6.45 5.21
CA LYS A 12 13.46 5.24 5.69
C LYS A 12 13.01 4.03 4.87
N GLY A 13 13.95 3.35 4.22
CA GLY A 13 13.66 2.19 3.38
C GLY A 13 13.20 2.54 1.96
N ASN A 14 12.67 1.54 1.28
CA ASN A 14 12.31 1.60 -0.12
C ASN A 14 11.03 0.80 -0.39
N ILE A 15 10.20 1.30 -1.31
CA ILE A 15 8.92 0.68 -1.68
C ILE A 15 8.89 0.45 -3.19
N ILE A 16 8.65 -0.80 -3.57
CA ILE A 16 8.50 -1.20 -4.97
C ILE A 16 7.03 -1.50 -5.23
N ILE A 17 6.46 -0.86 -6.25
CA ILE A 17 5.06 -1.01 -6.64
C ILE A 17 4.99 -1.35 -8.12
N GLN A 18 4.18 -2.33 -8.49
CA GLN A 18 3.94 -2.66 -9.90
C GLN A 18 2.56 -3.27 -10.07
N LYS A 19 2.02 -3.22 -11.30
CA LYS A 19 0.87 -4.03 -11.67
C LYS A 19 1.29 -5.49 -11.75
N ASN A 20 0.55 -6.38 -11.11
CA ASN A 20 0.70 -7.83 -11.24
C ASN A 20 -0.66 -8.45 -11.55
N GLU A 21 -0.89 -8.75 -12.85
CA GLU A 21 -2.19 -9.20 -13.36
C GLU A 21 -3.33 -8.24 -12.92
N ASP A 22 -4.29 -8.76 -12.15
CA ASP A 22 -5.43 -8.03 -11.59
C ASP A 22 -5.18 -7.49 -10.17
N CYS A 23 -3.93 -7.50 -9.71
CA CYS A 23 -3.50 -7.03 -8.40
C CYS A 23 -2.45 -5.92 -8.51
N VAL A 24 -2.28 -5.17 -7.42
CA VAL A 24 -1.11 -4.32 -7.19
C VAL A 24 -0.10 -5.12 -6.39
N SER A 25 1.09 -5.33 -6.93
CA SER A 25 2.19 -5.88 -6.15
C SER A 25 2.89 -4.76 -5.39
N LEU A 26 3.00 -4.92 -4.07
CA LEU A 26 3.69 -4.02 -3.14
C LEU A 26 4.80 -4.79 -2.46
N GLN A 27 6.04 -4.34 -2.60
CA GLN A 27 7.18 -4.89 -1.89
C GLN A 27 7.84 -3.82 -1.02
N LEU A 28 8.10 -4.18 0.24
CA LEU A 28 8.78 -3.33 1.22
C LEU A 28 10.21 -3.82 1.42
N ASP A 29 11.16 -2.90 1.32
CA ASP A 29 12.54 -3.11 1.69
C ASP A 29 12.89 -2.12 2.80
N TYR A 30 13.02 -2.63 4.03
CA TYR A 30 13.30 -1.79 5.20
C TYR A 30 14.77 -1.37 5.29
N GLU A 31 15.63 -1.82 4.37
CA GLU A 31 17.08 -1.71 4.44
C GLU A 31 17.63 -2.26 5.77
N ASN A 32 17.81 -1.40 6.78
CA ASN A 32 18.32 -1.74 8.11
C ASN A 32 17.32 -1.45 9.24
N GLY A 33 16.07 -1.14 8.91
CA GLY A 33 15.00 -0.81 9.86
C GLY A 33 13.92 -1.88 9.98
N ASP A 34 12.85 -1.52 10.71
CA ASP A 34 11.74 -2.42 11.03
C ASP A 34 10.44 -2.09 10.25
N CYS A 35 10.47 -0.97 9.51
CA CYS A 35 9.39 -0.42 8.71
C CYS A 35 9.95 0.52 7.63
N CYS A 36 9.12 0.82 6.63
CA CYS A 36 9.32 1.98 5.78
C CYS A 36 8.67 3.20 6.42
N LEU A 37 9.32 4.36 6.36
CA LEU A 37 8.78 5.64 6.83
C LEU A 37 8.63 6.59 5.66
N LEU A 38 7.42 7.11 5.47
CA LEU A 38 7.04 8.00 4.38
C LEU A 38 6.85 9.41 4.94
N THR A 39 7.45 10.40 4.29
CA THR A 39 7.00 11.79 4.48
C THR A 39 5.61 11.99 3.88
N ASN A 40 4.95 13.12 4.16
CA ASN A 40 3.69 13.46 3.48
C ASN A 40 3.86 13.49 1.95
N ALA A 41 4.98 14.03 1.46
CA ALA A 41 5.28 14.04 0.03
C ALA A 41 5.47 12.63 -0.55
N ASP A 42 6.11 11.72 0.17
CA ASP A 42 6.22 10.31 -0.24
C ASP A 42 4.85 9.64 -0.27
N THR A 43 4.03 9.93 0.73
CA THR A 43 2.67 9.40 0.87
C THR A 43 1.81 9.80 -0.32
N ASP A 44 1.80 11.09 -0.69
CA ASP A 44 1.10 11.61 -1.87
C ASP A 44 1.57 10.92 -3.17
N LYS A 45 2.88 10.70 -3.31
CA LYS A 45 3.45 10.04 -4.49
C LYS A 45 3.03 8.59 -4.58
N ILE A 46 3.08 7.85 -3.48
CA ILE A 46 2.65 6.46 -3.42
C ILE A 46 1.15 6.33 -3.69
N ILE A 47 0.32 7.20 -3.10
CA ILE A 47 -1.12 7.25 -3.41
C ILE A 47 -1.35 7.45 -4.91
N GLY A 48 -0.64 8.39 -5.54
CA GLY A 48 -0.74 8.63 -6.99
C GLY A 48 -0.38 7.40 -7.83
N ILE A 49 0.66 6.65 -7.44
CA ILE A 49 1.05 5.40 -8.10
C ILE A 49 -0.03 4.32 -7.92
N LEU A 50 -0.53 4.12 -6.70
CA LEU A 50 -1.58 3.15 -6.40
C LEU A 50 -2.86 3.45 -7.19
N ILE A 51 -3.27 4.72 -7.27
CA ILE A 51 -4.42 5.15 -8.08
C ILE A 51 -4.20 4.86 -9.57
N SER A 52 -3.01 5.17 -10.09
CA SER A 52 -2.67 4.93 -11.51
C SER A 52 -2.78 3.46 -11.87
N ILE A 53 -2.19 2.57 -11.07
CA ILE A 53 -2.25 1.12 -11.32
C ILE A 53 -3.67 0.60 -11.11
N SER A 54 -4.36 1.06 -10.08
CA SER A 54 -5.75 0.69 -9.79
C SER A 54 -6.69 0.99 -10.95
N LYS A 55 -6.55 2.16 -11.59
CA LYS A 55 -7.30 2.52 -12.80
C LYS A 55 -7.02 1.56 -13.95
N GLN A 56 -5.75 1.22 -14.19
CA GLN A 56 -5.36 0.27 -15.24
C GLN A 56 -5.90 -1.16 -15.01
N ILE A 57 -6.08 -1.57 -13.76
CA ILE A 57 -6.73 -2.86 -13.42
C ILE A 57 -8.24 -2.75 -13.66
N TRP A 58 -8.87 -1.71 -13.10
CA TRP A 58 -10.32 -1.50 -13.17
C TRP A 58 -10.87 -1.37 -14.59
N GLU A 59 -10.11 -0.73 -15.47
CA GLU A 59 -10.46 -0.53 -16.88
C GLU A 59 -10.15 -1.74 -17.77
N SER A 60 -9.45 -2.75 -17.23
CA SER A 60 -9.15 -3.96 -17.97
C SER A 60 -10.44 -4.71 -18.34
N PRO A 61 -10.67 -5.05 -19.63
CA PRO A 61 -11.86 -5.79 -20.04
C PRO A 61 -11.98 -7.19 -19.41
N SER A 62 -10.84 -7.78 -19.02
CA SER A 62 -10.79 -9.10 -18.39
C SER A 62 -11.03 -9.05 -16.87
N TYR A 63 -10.95 -7.87 -16.25
CA TYR A 63 -11.03 -7.75 -14.81
C TYR A 63 -12.46 -7.97 -14.32
N LYS A 64 -12.62 -8.94 -13.42
CA LYS A 64 -13.89 -9.21 -12.76
C LYS A 64 -14.02 -8.33 -11.53
N LYS A 65 -14.88 -7.32 -11.62
CA LYS A 65 -15.17 -6.40 -10.52
C LYS A 65 -15.82 -7.13 -9.35
N THR A 66 -15.13 -7.11 -8.21
CA THR A 66 -15.66 -7.63 -6.95
C THR A 66 -16.36 -6.50 -6.19
N PRO A 67 -17.64 -6.65 -5.80
CA PRO A 67 -18.32 -5.63 -5.03
C PRO A 67 -17.64 -5.44 -3.67
N TYR A 68 -17.42 -4.18 -3.31
CA TYR A 68 -17.02 -3.82 -1.95
C TYR A 68 -18.23 -3.97 -1.02
N THR A 69 -18.12 -4.81 0.01
CA THR A 69 -19.27 -5.17 0.86
C THR A 69 -19.08 -4.74 2.31
N ASN A 70 -17.88 -4.90 2.86
CA ASN A 70 -17.53 -4.51 4.22
C ASN A 70 -16.08 -4.02 4.26
N PRO A 71 -15.70 -3.24 5.29
CA PRO A 71 -14.30 -2.90 5.54
C PRO A 71 -13.43 -4.15 5.65
N LEU A 72 -12.29 -4.14 4.95
CA LEU A 72 -11.31 -5.23 4.94
C LEU A 72 -10.20 -4.99 5.96
N TYR A 73 -9.90 -3.73 6.27
CA TYR A 73 -9.00 -3.37 7.35
C TYR A 73 -9.62 -3.63 8.73
N LYS A 74 -8.74 -3.78 9.71
CA LYS A 74 -9.03 -3.78 11.13
C LYS A 74 -8.23 -2.69 11.82
N ILE A 75 -8.71 -2.25 12.97
CA ILE A 75 -8.03 -1.23 13.79
C ILE A 75 -7.55 -1.89 15.09
N SER A 76 -6.34 -1.59 15.51
CA SER A 76 -5.79 -1.99 16.82
C SER A 76 -4.98 -0.84 17.41
N GLY A 77 -5.56 -0.10 18.36
CA GLY A 77 -4.97 1.14 18.85
C GLY A 77 -4.91 2.18 17.73
N ASN A 78 -3.71 2.64 17.39
CA ASN A 78 -3.47 3.61 16.31
C ASN A 78 -3.06 2.94 14.98
N GLU A 79 -3.03 1.61 14.93
CA GLU A 79 -2.67 0.85 13.75
C GLU A 79 -3.91 0.48 12.93
N TYR A 80 -3.84 0.74 11.63
CA TYR A 80 -4.72 0.16 10.62
C TYR A 80 -4.01 -1.03 10.00
N TYR A 81 -4.68 -2.17 9.86
CA TYR A 81 -4.04 -3.35 9.29
C TYR A 81 -4.96 -4.22 8.46
N TRP A 82 -4.36 -4.93 7.51
CA TRP A 82 -5.00 -5.91 6.65
C TRP A 82 -4.27 -7.24 6.77
N GLU A 83 -5.04 -8.32 6.83
CA GLU A 83 -4.51 -9.67 6.63
C GLU A 83 -4.62 -9.98 5.13
N ILE A 84 -3.47 -10.11 4.46
CA ILE A 84 -3.37 -10.36 3.01
C ILE A 84 -2.55 -11.62 2.83
N GLU A 85 -3.19 -12.68 2.33
CA GLU A 85 -2.62 -14.03 2.26
C GLU A 85 -2.11 -14.49 3.65
N ASN A 86 -0.80 -14.73 3.78
CA ASN A 86 -0.14 -15.14 5.04
C ASN A 86 0.63 -13.99 5.70
N SER A 87 0.28 -12.75 5.38
CA SER A 87 0.99 -11.56 5.82
C SER A 87 0.05 -10.50 6.36
N LYS A 88 0.57 -9.64 7.23
CA LYS A 88 -0.16 -8.52 7.81
C LYS A 88 0.48 -7.22 7.38
N LEU A 89 -0.22 -6.43 6.56
CA LEU A 89 0.17 -5.05 6.23
C LEU A 89 -0.37 -4.10 7.30
N ILE A 90 0.46 -3.19 7.78
CA ILE A 90 0.17 -2.26 8.87
C ILE A 90 0.55 -0.85 8.43
N LEU A 91 -0.36 0.09 8.69
CA LEU A 91 -0.17 1.52 8.53
C LEU A 91 -0.46 2.23 9.84
N GLN A 92 0.40 3.17 10.21
CA GLN A 92 0.17 4.09 11.33
C GLN A 92 0.90 5.41 11.10
N TYR A 93 0.45 6.47 11.75
CA TYR A 93 1.21 7.72 11.78
C TYR A 93 2.19 7.72 12.95
N ASN A 94 3.45 8.04 12.66
CA ASN A 94 4.47 8.26 13.68
C ASN A 94 4.56 9.76 13.99
N GLU A 95 4.08 10.15 15.16
CA GLU A 95 4.07 11.55 15.61
C GLU A 95 5.47 12.13 15.84
N VAL A 96 6.46 11.30 16.22
CA VAL A 96 7.82 11.75 16.53
C VAL A 96 8.61 12.03 15.26
N GLU A 97 8.39 11.20 14.23
CA GLU A 97 9.09 11.27 12.95
C GLU A 97 8.29 12.02 11.88
N GLU A 98 7.07 12.47 12.21
CA GLU A 98 6.14 13.20 11.35
C GLU A 98 5.96 12.51 9.99
N GLY A 99 5.48 11.28 10.00
CA GLY A 99 5.30 10.49 8.78
C GLY A 99 4.51 9.20 8.96
N VAL A 100 4.11 8.61 7.83
CA VAL A 100 3.39 7.34 7.81
C VAL A 100 4.37 6.19 7.84
N GLU A 101 4.22 5.30 8.81
CA GLU A 101 4.94 4.03 8.86
C GLU A 101 4.17 2.96 8.10
N VAL A 102 4.88 2.25 7.23
CA VAL A 102 4.38 1.11 6.47
C VAL A 102 5.18 -0.12 6.87
N LYS A 103 4.51 -1.12 7.41
CA LYS A 103 5.13 -2.36 7.87
C LYS A 103 4.35 -3.56 7.39
N CYS A 104 5.08 -4.61 7.05
CA CYS A 104 4.54 -5.93 6.77
C CYS A 104 5.16 -6.97 7.70
N ILE A 105 4.32 -7.77 8.35
CA ILE A 105 4.70 -8.95 9.11
C ILE A 105 4.39 -10.17 8.24
N GLY A 106 5.39 -11.02 7.96
CA GLY A 106 5.25 -12.15 7.05
C GLY A 106 6.07 -11.93 5.78
N ASN A 107 5.43 -12.07 4.61
CA ASN A 107 6.07 -11.83 3.33
C ASN A 107 6.16 -10.32 3.05
N ASN A 108 7.35 -9.83 2.73
CA ASN A 108 7.56 -8.42 2.42
C ASN A 108 7.07 -8.04 1.01
N MET A 109 6.70 -9.01 0.17
CA MET A 109 6.02 -8.82 -1.11
C MET A 109 4.56 -9.28 -1.00
N LEU A 110 3.62 -8.38 -1.29
CA LEU A 110 2.18 -8.61 -1.23
C LEU A 110 1.56 -8.43 -2.62
N ASN A 111 0.61 -9.30 -2.97
CA ASN A 111 -0.30 -9.08 -4.07
C ASN A 111 -1.63 -8.57 -3.49
N ILE A 112 -1.94 -7.31 -3.75
CA ILE A 112 -3.03 -6.59 -3.11
C ILE A 112 -4.16 -6.43 -4.13
N GLU A 113 -5.31 -7.03 -3.82
CA GLU A 113 -6.53 -6.86 -4.63
C GLU A 113 -7.07 -5.43 -4.54
N LEU A 114 -7.79 -5.00 -5.59
CA LEU A 114 -8.19 -3.60 -5.75
C LEU A 114 -8.99 -3.03 -4.57
N ASN A 115 -9.88 -3.81 -3.95
CA ASN A 115 -10.66 -3.35 -2.81
C ASN A 115 -9.78 -3.01 -1.60
N TYR A 116 -8.72 -3.80 -1.37
CA TYR A 116 -7.72 -3.50 -0.33
C TYR A 116 -6.91 -2.25 -0.70
N VAL A 117 -6.51 -2.10 -1.97
CA VAL A 117 -5.75 -0.93 -2.43
C VAL A 117 -6.54 0.36 -2.21
N VAL A 118 -7.85 0.35 -2.49
CA VAL A 118 -8.72 1.52 -2.26
C VAL A 118 -8.73 1.91 -0.78
N GLU A 119 -8.87 0.96 0.13
CA GLU A 119 -8.82 1.25 1.58
C GLU A 119 -7.44 1.73 2.03
N ILE A 120 -6.36 1.12 1.52
CA ILE A 120 -4.99 1.53 1.80
C ILE A 120 -4.78 3.00 1.40
N ILE A 121 -5.25 3.40 0.21
CA ILE A 121 -5.19 4.80 -0.24
C ILE A 121 -5.95 5.70 0.73
N GLN A 122 -7.19 5.37 1.10
CA GLN A 122 -8.00 6.17 2.00
C GLN A 122 -7.37 6.32 3.40
N VAL A 123 -6.77 5.24 3.92
CA VAL A 123 -6.07 5.28 5.20
C VAL A 123 -4.79 6.09 5.10
N MET A 124 -4.01 5.95 4.01
CA MET A 124 -2.81 6.77 3.79
C MET A 124 -3.17 8.26 3.70
N GLU A 125 -4.21 8.62 2.95
CA GLU A 125 -4.74 9.99 2.89
C GLU A 125 -5.17 10.49 4.27
N HIS A 126 -5.85 9.66 5.07
CA HIS A 126 -6.25 10.03 6.42
C HIS A 126 -5.05 10.28 7.34
N LEU A 127 -4.01 9.45 7.26
CA LEU A 127 -2.82 9.54 8.11
C LEU A 127 -1.87 10.68 7.70
N SER A 128 -1.90 11.14 6.45
CA SER A 128 -1.03 12.21 5.95
C SER A 128 -1.64 13.62 5.99
N ASN A 129 -2.87 13.74 6.53
CA ASN A 129 -3.61 15.00 6.65
C ASN A 129 -3.43 15.68 8.00
#